data_AF-A0A3L8D777-F1
#
_entry.id   AF-A0A3L8D777-F1
#
_cell.length_a   1.000
_cell.length_b   1.000
_cell.length_c   1.000
_cell.angle_alpha   90.00
_cell.angle_beta   90.00
_cell.angle_gamma   90.00
#
_symmetry.space_group_name_H-M   'P 1'
#
loop_
_entity.id
_entity.type
_entity.pdbx_description
1 polymer ?
#
loop_
_entity_poly.entity_id
_entity_poly.type
_entity_poly.pdbx_seq_one_letter_code
_entity_poly.pdbx_strand_id
1 'polypeptide(L)'
;MGDPAYPLLPWLMKGYTKCNQLTPEEESFNAYLNSGRVCIEIAFGRLKARWRRLLKRIDLHYTYVPYVVSACCILHNIVEERKERFLQTWQQAVDELNVQFQQPRSLRARNLDDFNAHMIKDALKDYLAENFELRKTF
;
A
#
# COMPACT_ATOMS: atom_id res chain seq x y z
N MET A 1 0.71 5.31 1.26
CA MET A 1 0.39 5.21 -0.19
C MET A 1 -0.97 4.58 -0.33
N GLY A 2 -1.92 5.28 -0.96
CA GLY A 2 -3.30 4.85 -1.09
C GLY A 2 -3.60 4.27 -2.47
N ASP A 3 -4.56 3.34 -2.50
CA ASP A 3 -5.23 2.93 -3.73
C ASP A 3 -6.13 4.06 -4.28
N PRO A 4 -6.40 4.14 -5.60
CA PRO A 4 -7.43 5.01 -6.16
C PRO A 4 -8.79 5.02 -5.42
N ALA A 5 -9.15 3.95 -4.71
CA ALA A 5 -10.35 3.88 -3.89
C ALA A 5 -10.33 4.72 -2.60
N TYR A 6 -9.17 5.23 -2.17
CA TYR A 6 -9.01 6.07 -0.98
C TYR A 6 -9.08 7.58 -1.30
N PRO A 7 -9.45 8.42 -0.32
CA PRO A 7 -9.35 9.87 -0.48
C PRO A 7 -7.88 10.31 -0.52
N LEU A 8 -7.60 11.40 -1.21
CA LEU A 8 -6.31 12.08 -1.17
C LEU A 8 -6.28 12.93 0.10
N LEU A 9 -5.37 12.61 1.02
CA LEU A 9 -5.21 13.32 2.30
C LEU A 9 -3.75 13.73 2.49
N PRO A 10 -3.43 14.73 3.33
CA PRO A 10 -2.04 15.19 3.50
C PRO A 10 -1.05 14.09 3.89
N TRP A 11 -1.54 13.03 4.54
CA TRP A 11 -0.79 11.84 4.97
C TRP A 11 -1.03 10.60 4.08
N LEU A 12 -1.87 10.71 3.04
CA LEU A 12 -2.23 9.60 2.15
C LEU A 12 -2.19 10.02 0.68
N MET A 13 -1.03 9.83 0.04
CA MET A 13 -0.85 10.07 -1.39
C MET A 13 -1.43 8.93 -2.24
N LYS A 14 -2.18 9.27 -3.28
CA LYS A 14 -2.68 8.36 -4.33
C LYS A 14 -2.28 8.90 -5.71
N GLY A 15 -2.27 8.04 -6.72
CA GLY A 15 -1.87 8.40 -8.07
C GLY A 15 -2.81 9.39 -8.74
N TYR A 16 -2.31 10.08 -9.76
CA TYR A 16 -3.12 10.89 -10.68
C TYR A 16 -4.07 9.99 -11.49
N THR A 17 -5.35 10.35 -11.52
CA THR A 17 -6.39 9.60 -12.23
C THR A 17 -6.62 10.13 -13.65
N LYS A 18 -6.84 9.23 -14.61
CA LYS A 18 -7.00 9.49 -16.05
C LYS A 18 -8.33 10.16 -16.42
N CYS A 19 -8.70 11.28 -15.79
CA CYS A 19 -9.81 12.08 -16.30
C CYS A 19 -9.43 12.78 -17.62
N ASN A 20 -8.14 13.13 -17.79
CA ASN A 20 -7.52 13.63 -19.02
C ASN A 20 -6.24 12.81 -19.34
N GLN A 21 -5.54 13.14 -20.43
CA GLN A 21 -4.18 12.66 -20.67
C GLN A 21 -3.27 13.15 -19.54
N LEU A 22 -2.54 12.23 -18.92
CA LEU A 22 -1.56 12.54 -17.88
C LEU A 22 -0.32 13.16 -18.54
N THR A 23 0.28 14.13 -17.86
CA THR A 23 1.59 14.65 -18.22
C THR A 23 2.68 13.59 -17.97
N PRO A 24 3.83 13.66 -18.67
CA PRO A 24 4.96 12.75 -18.41
C PRO A 24 5.41 12.72 -16.94
N GLU A 25 5.33 13.85 -16.25
CA GLU A 25 5.68 14.01 -14.84
C GLU A 25 4.65 13.30 -13.93
N GLU A 26 3.35 13.42 -14.23
CA GLU A 26 2.29 12.70 -13.51
C GLU A 26 2.36 11.18 -13.74
N GLU A 27 2.67 10.74 -14.97
CA GLU A 27 2.89 9.32 -15.27
C GLU A 27 4.10 8.78 -14.50
N SER A 28 5.19 9.55 -14.48
CA SER A 28 6.40 9.22 -13.72
C SER A 28 6.11 9.12 -12.22
N PHE A 29 5.41 10.09 -11.64
CA PHE A 29 4.96 10.05 -10.26
C PHE A 29 4.15 8.78 -9.97
N ASN A 30 3.20 8.45 -10.84
CA ASN A 30 2.39 7.23 -10.70
C ASN A 30 3.26 5.96 -10.73
N ALA A 31 4.28 5.90 -11.60
CA ALA A 31 5.21 4.78 -11.66
C ALA A 31 6.02 4.63 -10.36
N TYR A 32 6.56 5.72 -9.82
CA TYR A 32 7.26 5.71 -8.52
C TYR A 32 6.34 5.28 -7.37
N LEU A 33 5.14 5.86 -7.31
CA LEU A 33 4.15 5.51 -6.29
C LEU A 33 3.76 4.03 -6.38
N ASN A 34 3.53 3.50 -7.59
CA ASN A 34 3.18 2.11 -7.79
C ASN A 34 4.33 1.16 -7.43
N SER A 35 5.58 1.52 -7.74
CA SER A 35 6.76 0.75 -7.33
C SER A 35 6.85 0.63 -5.80
N GLY A 36 6.62 1.74 -5.08
CA GLY A 36 6.53 1.72 -3.63
C GLY A 36 5.38 0.86 -3.11
N ARG A 37 4.20 0.93 -3.74
CA ARG A 37 3.05 0.08 -3.41
C ARG A 37 3.34 -1.40 -3.57
N VAL A 38 4.01 -1.82 -4.65
CA VAL A 38 4.38 -3.22 -4.86
C VAL A 38 5.24 -3.74 -3.70
N CYS A 39 6.23 -2.95 -3.25
CA CYS A 39 7.05 -3.32 -2.10
C CYS A 39 6.21 -3.49 -0.82
N ILE A 40 5.28 -2.55 -0.57
CA ILE A 40 4.35 -2.58 0.56
C ILE A 40 3.45 -3.81 0.50
N GLU A 41 2.85 -4.09 -0.66
CA GLU A 41 1.95 -5.23 -0.88
C GLU A 41 2.67 -6.57 -0.66
N ILE A 42 3.92 -6.70 -1.13
CA ILE A 42 4.77 -7.87 -0.88
C ILE A 42 5.08 -8.01 0.61
N ALA A 43 5.46 -6.93 1.30
CA ALA A 43 5.79 -6.96 2.73
C ALA A 43 4.57 -7.39 3.58
N PHE A 44 3.42 -6.75 3.38
CA PHE A 44 2.19 -7.12 4.07
C PHE A 44 1.67 -8.50 3.67
N GLY A 45 1.88 -8.93 2.42
CA GLY A 45 1.61 -10.29 1.96
C GLY A 45 2.38 -11.32 2.77
N ARG A 46 3.71 -11.14 2.87
CA ARG A 46 4.61 -12.01 3.65
C ARG A 46 4.30 -11.99 5.14
N LEU A 47 4.01 -10.82 5.71
CA LEU A 47 3.59 -10.66 7.11
C LEU A 47 2.28 -11.43 7.38
N LYS A 48 1.28 -11.34 6.51
CA LYS A 48 0.04 -12.11 6.71
C LYS A 48 0.26 -13.60 6.51
N ALA A 49 1.08 -13.99 5.54
CA ALA A 49 1.38 -15.38 5.20
C ALA A 49 2.07 -16.13 6.34
N ARG A 50 3.11 -15.55 6.93
CA ARG A 50 3.87 -16.19 8.02
C ARG A 50 3.18 -16.05 9.38
N TRP A 51 2.41 -14.98 9.62
CA TRP A 51 1.66 -14.75 10.86
C TRP A 51 0.16 -14.90 10.61
N ARG A 52 -0.27 -16.12 10.26
CA ARG A 52 -1.65 -16.44 9.82
C ARG A 52 -2.76 -16.02 10.77
N ARG A 53 -2.47 -15.70 12.04
CA ARG A 53 -3.47 -15.14 12.95
C ARG A 53 -4.03 -13.80 12.43
N LEU A 54 -3.22 -13.03 11.71
CA LEU A 54 -3.62 -11.77 11.07
C LEU A 54 -4.60 -11.96 9.90
N LEU A 55 -4.72 -13.18 9.36
CA LEU A 55 -5.64 -13.52 8.26
C LEU A 55 -7.04 -13.94 8.74
N LYS A 56 -7.20 -14.19 10.04
CA LYS A 56 -8.45 -14.68 10.63
C LYS A 56 -9.00 -13.65 11.59
N ARG A 57 -10.26 -13.84 11.99
CA ARG A 57 -10.82 -13.12 13.14
C ARG A 57 -9.93 -13.38 14.35
N ILE A 58 -9.60 -12.30 15.05
CA ILE A 58 -8.82 -12.36 16.28
C ILE A 58 -9.81 -12.36 17.43
N ASP A 59 -10.02 -13.54 18.03
CA ASP A 59 -10.91 -13.71 19.19
C ASP A 59 -10.23 -13.23 20.48
N LEU A 60 -9.89 -11.93 20.52
CA LEU A 60 -9.33 -11.23 21.66
C LEU A 60 -10.11 -9.95 21.90
N HIS A 61 -10.09 -9.45 23.13
CA HIS A 61 -10.62 -8.12 23.41
C HIS A 61 -9.85 -7.09 22.56
N TYR A 62 -10.57 -6.17 21.92
CA TYR A 62 -10.03 -5.29 20.86
C TYR A 62 -8.83 -4.46 21.32
N THR A 63 -8.73 -4.16 22.61
CA THR A 63 -7.58 -3.46 23.22
C THR A 63 -6.27 -4.23 23.10
N TYR A 64 -6.31 -5.57 22.97
CA TYR A 64 -5.12 -6.40 22.81
C TYR A 64 -4.68 -6.56 21.35
N VAL A 65 -5.56 -6.27 20.39
CA VAL A 65 -5.27 -6.44 18.96
C VAL A 65 -4.04 -5.63 18.52
N PRO A 66 -3.88 -4.35 18.91
CA PRO A 66 -2.68 -3.58 18.56
C PRO A 66 -1.38 -4.27 19.00
N TYR A 67 -1.34 -4.84 20.20
CA TYR A 67 -0.14 -5.53 20.71
C TYR A 67 0.19 -6.77 19.89
N VAL A 68 -0.82 -7.56 19.50
CA VAL A 68 -0.63 -8.72 18.63
C VAL A 68 -0.09 -8.31 17.26
N VAL A 69 -0.66 -7.26 16.66
CA VAL A 69 -0.21 -6.73 15.37
C VAL A 69 1.22 -6.21 15.48
N SER A 70 1.54 -5.41 16.49
CA SER A 70 2.89 -4.90 16.73
C SER A 70 3.90 -6.02 16.93
N ALA A 71 3.58 -7.04 17.73
CA ALA A 71 4.45 -8.19 17.93
C ALA A 71 4.72 -8.93 16.61
N CYS A 72 3.70 -9.13 15.77
CA CYS A 72 3.87 -9.73 14.45
C CYS A 72 4.78 -8.89 13.55
N CYS A 73 4.62 -7.56 13.52
CA CYS A 73 5.48 -6.66 12.75
C CYS A 73 6.94 -6.70 13.24
N ILE A 74 7.17 -6.67 14.55
CA ILE A 74 8.53 -6.74 15.13
C ILE A 74 9.20 -8.06 14.77
N LEU A 75 8.51 -9.18 15.02
CA LEU A 75 9.03 -10.50 14.67
C LEU A 75 9.27 -10.63 13.17
N HIS A 76 8.42 -10.03 12.34
CA HIS A 76 8.60 -10.02 10.89
C HIS A 76 9.86 -9.31 10.47
N ASN A 77 10.10 -8.12 10.99
CA ASN A 77 11.30 -7.37 10.67
C ASN A 77 12.57 -8.15 11.06
N ILE A 78 12.58 -8.79 12.24
CA ILE A 78 13.72 -9.60 12.70
C ILE A 78 14.00 -10.76 11.72
N VAL A 79 12.97 -11.50 11.30
CA VAL A 79 13.20 -12.67 10.42
C VAL A 79 13.50 -12.28 8.98
N GLU A 80 13.00 -11.14 8.49
CA GLU A 80 13.38 -10.60 7.17
C GLU A 80 14.83 -10.09 7.19
N GLU A 81 15.25 -9.39 8.25
CA GLU A 81 16.62 -8.92 8.43
C GLU A 81 17.62 -10.10 8.45
N ARG A 82 17.25 -11.18 9.14
CA ARG A 82 18.02 -12.43 9.19
C ARG A 82 17.94 -13.26 7.90
N LYS A 83 17.18 -12.80 6.90
CA LYS A 83 16.93 -13.50 5.63
C LYS A 83 16.43 -14.94 5.84
N GLU A 84 15.63 -15.14 6.88
CA GLU A 84 15.07 -16.46 7.16
C GLU A 84 14.15 -16.92 6.05
N ARG A 85 14.19 -18.23 5.77
CA ARG A 85 13.43 -18.85 4.69
C ARG A 85 11.95 -18.47 4.76
N PHE A 86 11.42 -18.00 3.64
CA PHE A 86 9.99 -17.82 3.43
C PHE A 86 9.47 -18.94 2.54
N LEU A 87 8.46 -19.68 3.02
CA LEU A 87 7.84 -20.73 2.22
C LEU A 87 6.75 -20.12 1.34
N GLN A 88 6.90 -20.24 0.02
CA GLN A 88 5.93 -19.72 -0.95
C GLN A 88 4.52 -20.31 -0.74
N THR A 89 4.42 -21.53 -0.22
CA THR A 89 3.14 -22.16 0.16
C THR A 89 2.39 -21.40 1.24
N TRP A 90 3.04 -20.54 2.03
CA TRP A 90 2.36 -19.68 2.98
C TRP A 90 1.56 -18.56 2.31
N GLN A 91 1.97 -18.14 1.11
CA GLN A 91 1.30 -17.09 0.36
C GLN A 91 -0.06 -17.54 -0.18
N GLN A 92 -0.22 -18.84 -0.47
CA GLN A 92 -1.46 -19.42 -1.02
C GLN A 92 -2.70 -19.06 -0.19
N ALA A 93 -2.61 -19.19 1.14
CA ALA A 93 -3.71 -18.85 2.04
C ALA A 93 -4.06 -17.35 2.03
N VAL A 94 -3.07 -16.47 1.82
CA VAL A 94 -3.31 -15.03 1.67
C VAL A 94 -4.05 -14.76 0.36
N ASP A 95 -3.61 -15.41 -0.73
CA ASP A 95 -4.16 -15.21 -2.06
C ASP A 95 -5.61 -15.71 -2.13
N GLU A 96 -5.90 -16.88 -1.56
CA GLU A 96 -7.26 -17.43 -1.41
C GLU A 96 -8.18 -16.46 -0.65
N LEU A 97 -7.71 -15.89 0.46
CA LEU A 97 -8.50 -14.95 1.25
C LEU A 97 -8.69 -13.60 0.56
N ASN A 98 -7.71 -13.12 -0.21
CA ASN A 98 -7.87 -11.91 -1.02
C ASN A 98 -8.93 -12.10 -2.12
N VAL A 99 -9.07 -13.32 -2.66
CA VAL A 99 -10.14 -13.68 -3.60
C VAL A 99 -11.49 -13.75 -2.90
N GLN A 100 -11.55 -14.39 -1.72
CA GLN A 100 -12.79 -14.56 -0.96
C GLN A 100 -13.32 -13.24 -0.39
N PHE A 101 -12.44 -12.38 0.13
CA PHE A 101 -12.76 -11.13 0.81
C PHE A 101 -12.18 -9.94 0.04
N GLN A 102 -12.72 -9.70 -1.16
CA GLN A 102 -12.30 -8.57 -1.99
C GLN A 102 -12.53 -7.24 -1.27
N GLN A 103 -11.52 -6.37 -1.30
CA GLN A 103 -11.64 -5.01 -0.77
C GLN A 103 -12.70 -4.24 -1.58
N PRO A 104 -13.60 -3.48 -0.91
CA PRO A 104 -14.63 -2.72 -1.60
C PRO A 104 -14.02 -1.65 -2.52
N ARG A 105 -14.44 -1.63 -3.79
CA ARG A 105 -14.07 -0.58 -4.75
C ARG A 105 -14.90 0.67 -4.47
N SER A 106 -14.44 1.50 -3.54
CA SER A 106 -15.10 2.76 -3.19
C SER A 106 -14.92 3.79 -4.30
N LEU A 107 -16.01 4.14 -4.99
CA LEU A 107 -16.05 5.31 -5.89
C LEU A 107 -16.33 6.62 -5.14
N ARG A 108 -16.77 6.55 -3.88
CA ARG A 108 -17.24 7.71 -3.09
C ARG A 108 -16.12 8.55 -2.47
N ALA A 109 -14.89 8.06 -2.47
CA ALA A 109 -13.80 8.69 -1.75
C ALA A 109 -13.24 9.96 -2.39
N ARG A 110 -13.46 10.19 -3.70
CA ARG A 110 -12.92 11.40 -4.39
C ARG A 110 -13.51 12.70 -3.84
N ASN A 111 -14.75 12.68 -3.35
CA ASN A 111 -15.40 13.85 -2.79
C ASN A 111 -14.85 14.23 -1.40
N LEU A 112 -13.93 13.43 -0.86
CA LEU A 112 -13.25 13.64 0.42
C LEU A 112 -11.77 14.01 0.23
N ASP A 113 -11.37 14.34 -1.02
CA ASP A 113 -10.01 14.77 -1.31
C ASP A 113 -9.74 16.14 -0.66
N ASP A 114 -8.65 16.25 0.08
CA ASP A 114 -8.23 17.45 0.78
C ASP A 114 -7.44 18.37 -0.15
N PHE A 115 -7.78 19.67 -0.16
CA PHE A 115 -7.12 20.65 -1.01
C PHE A 115 -5.60 20.74 -0.76
N ASN A 116 -5.15 20.72 0.51
CA ASN A 116 -3.73 20.77 0.85
C ASN A 116 -3.00 19.50 0.38
N ALA A 117 -3.72 18.37 0.33
CA ALA A 117 -3.14 17.13 -0.15
C ALA A 117 -2.82 17.16 -1.66
N HIS A 118 -3.57 17.94 -2.45
CA HIS A 118 -3.22 18.21 -3.85
C HIS A 118 -1.90 18.98 -3.96
N MET A 119 -1.73 20.06 -3.17
CA MET A 119 -0.49 20.83 -3.16
C MET A 119 0.73 19.98 -2.78
N ILE A 120 0.60 19.14 -1.75
CA ILE A 120 1.67 18.22 -1.34
C ILE A 120 2.01 17.25 -2.46
N LYS A 121 1.00 16.66 -3.11
CA LYS A 121 1.19 15.72 -4.21
C LYS A 121 1.89 16.37 -5.39
N ASP A 122 1.49 17.58 -5.76
CA ASP A 122 2.10 18.32 -6.86
C ASP A 122 3.56 18.68 -6.55
N ALA A 123 3.85 19.15 -5.34
CA ALA A 123 5.23 19.41 -4.90
C ALA A 123 6.11 18.15 -4.93
N LEU A 124 5.57 16.98 -4.53
CA LEU A 124 6.27 15.71 -4.62
C LEU A 124 6.51 15.28 -6.08
N LYS A 125 5.52 15.49 -6.96
CA LYS A 125 5.65 15.20 -8.39
C LYS A 125 6.74 16.08 -9.02
N ASP A 126 6.72 17.37 -8.75
CA ASP A 126 7.73 18.31 -9.26
C ASP A 126 9.14 17.93 -8.76
N TYR A 127 9.29 17.68 -7.44
CA TYR A 127 10.55 17.21 -6.87
C TYR A 127 11.06 15.92 -7.54
N LEU A 128 10.18 14.93 -7.75
CA LEU A 128 10.58 13.68 -8.37
C LEU A 128 10.99 13.86 -9.85
N ALA A 129 10.29 14.73 -10.59
CA ALA A 129 10.61 15.04 -11.98
C ALA A 129 11.94 15.80 -12.12
N GLU A 130 12.26 16.68 -11.18
CA GLU A 130 13.51 17.45 -11.17
C GLU A 130 14.73 16.61 -10.74
N ASN A 131 14.54 15.61 -9.88
CA ASN A 131 15.64 14.89 -9.25
C ASN A 131 15.85 13.46 -9.78
N PHE A 132 14.91 12.91 -10.56
CA PHE A 132 14.98 11.55 -11.08
C PHE A 132 14.49 11.45 -12.52
N GLU A 133 14.98 10.45 -13.25
CA GLU A 133 14.52 10.19 -14.62
C GLU A 133 13.01 9.89 -14.66
N LEU A 134 12.35 10.45 -15.67
CA LEU A 134 10.94 10.21 -15.92
C LEU A 134 10.71 8.74 -16.28
N ARG A 135 9.84 8.08 -15.51
CA ARG A 135 9.45 6.69 -15.73
C ARG A 135 8.12 6.62 -16.45
N LYS A 136 7.99 5.69 -17.39
CA LYS A 136 6.69 5.35 -17.97
C LYS A 136 6.09 4.17 -17.21
N THR A 137 4.81 4.24 -16.91
CA THR A 137 4.04 3.06 -16.47
C THR A 137 3.87 2.13 -17.67
N PHE A 138 4.44 0.92 -17.60
CA PHE A 138 4.19 -0.17 -18.55
C PHE A 138 2.77 -0.73 -18.38
#